data_AF-G8TZH6-F1
#
_entry.id   AF-G8TZH6-F1
#
_cell.length_a   1.000
_cell.length_b   1.000
_cell.length_c   1.000
_cell.angle_alpha   90.00
_cell.angle_beta   90.00
_cell.angle_gamma   90.00
#
_symmetry.space_group_name_H-M   'P 1'
#
loop_
_entity.id
_entity.type
_entity.pdbx_description
1 polymer ?
#
loop_
_entity_poly.entity_id
_entity_poly.type
_entity_poly.pdbx_seq_one_letter_code
_entity_poly.pdbx_strand_id
1 'polypeptide(L)'
;MFPIPAVDAQTGIPQVESVPVAGAPVIIGTFSYTNFTASSTYKAIMSGVLHRNAAARSFIIANTLNEALTSLDFYLFDSTLSTYSNTGGGQNLSDTNGVASNGYAQYTSEAAGILAFHGDSVIIEMGMGATAPTTGEVQVYVVEVFR
;
A
#
# COMPACT_ATOMS: atom_id res chain seq x y z
N MET A 1 2.59 -37.36 -13.07
CA MET A 1 3.58 -37.59 -11.99
C MET A 1 3.33 -36.51 -10.96
N PHE A 2 2.82 -36.85 -9.78
CA PHE A 2 2.62 -35.87 -8.71
C PHE A 2 3.96 -35.60 -8.03
N PRO A 3 4.30 -34.34 -7.70
CA PRO A 3 5.52 -34.04 -6.97
C PRO A 3 5.48 -34.69 -5.58
N ILE A 4 6.56 -35.37 -5.20
CA ILE A 4 6.74 -35.96 -3.87
C ILE A 4 6.97 -34.79 -2.89
N PRO A 5 6.26 -34.71 -1.73
CA PRO A 5 6.51 -33.67 -0.75
C PRO A 5 7.96 -33.66 -0.29
N ALA A 6 8.53 -32.47 -0.07
CA ALA A 6 9.84 -32.35 0.56
C ALA A 6 9.76 -32.93 1.99
N VAL A 7 10.47 -34.03 2.23
CA VAL A 7 10.58 -34.65 3.56
C VAL A 7 11.85 -34.11 4.21
N ASP A 8 11.73 -33.61 5.44
CA ASP A 8 12.90 -33.20 6.22
C ASP A 8 13.77 -34.43 6.52
N ALA A 9 15.04 -34.37 6.12
CA ALA A 9 15.99 -35.46 6.25
C ALA A 9 16.38 -35.79 7.71
N GLN A 10 16.09 -34.91 8.67
CA GLN A 10 16.36 -35.13 10.10
C GLN A 10 15.15 -35.63 10.88
N THR A 11 13.93 -35.27 10.49
CA THR A 11 12.71 -35.64 11.23
C THR A 11 11.83 -36.67 10.52
N GLY A 12 11.99 -36.86 9.20
CA GLY A 12 11.17 -37.78 8.41
C GLY A 12 9.72 -37.33 8.25
N ILE A 13 9.38 -36.11 8.68
CA ILE A 13 8.03 -35.55 8.61
C ILE A 13 7.90 -34.77 7.28
N PRO A 14 6.77 -34.92 6.56
CA PRO A 14 6.49 -34.07 5.40
C PRO A 14 6.53 -32.61 5.82
N GLN A 15 7.41 -31.82 5.21
CA GLN A 15 7.39 -30.38 5.40
C GLN A 15 6.18 -29.86 4.62
N VAL A 16 5.15 -29.45 5.35
CA VAL A 16 4.14 -28.55 4.78
C VAL A 16 4.85 -27.20 4.71
N GLU A 17 5.38 -26.85 3.54
CA GLU A 17 5.75 -25.47 3.28
C GLU A 17 4.50 -24.63 3.53
N SER A 18 4.52 -23.80 4.57
CA SER A 18 3.52 -22.76 4.76
C SER A 18 3.72 -21.75 3.63
N VAL A 19 3.06 -21.97 2.49
CA VAL A 19 3.09 -21.02 1.38
C VAL A 19 2.42 -19.75 1.88
N PRO A 20 3.10 -18.58 1.89
CA PRO A 20 2.48 -17.33 2.27
C PRO A 20 1.28 -17.07 1.35
N VAL A 21 0.08 -16.93 1.93
CA VAL A 21 -1.14 -16.64 1.17
C VAL A 21 -1.45 -15.15 1.32
N ALA A 22 -1.56 -14.45 0.20
CA ALA A 22 -2.04 -13.08 0.18
C ALA A 22 -3.54 -13.04 0.57
N GLY A 23 -3.90 -12.13 1.46
CA GLY A 23 -5.30 -11.84 1.77
C GLY A 23 -6.05 -11.24 0.58
N ALA A 24 -7.38 -11.21 0.66
CA ALA A 24 -8.16 -10.41 -0.28
C ALA A 24 -7.83 -8.91 -0.10
N PRO A 25 -7.87 -8.09 -1.18
CA PRO A 25 -7.71 -6.65 -1.04
C PRO A 25 -8.75 -6.05 -0.09
N VAL A 26 -8.29 -5.24 0.86
CA VAL A 26 -9.12 -4.52 1.82
C VAL A 26 -9.04 -3.04 1.51
N ILE A 27 -10.20 -2.37 1.43
CA ILE A 27 -10.25 -0.91 1.31
C ILE A 27 -9.90 -0.26 2.66
N ILE A 28 -8.94 0.66 2.65
CA ILE A 28 -8.48 1.36 3.86
C ILE A 28 -8.77 2.87 3.81
N GLY A 29 -9.18 3.39 2.66
CA GLY A 29 -9.60 4.78 2.51
C GLY A 29 -10.36 5.06 1.22
N THR A 30 -11.31 5.99 1.29
CA THR A 30 -12.04 6.55 0.15
C THR A 30 -12.04 8.06 0.26
N PHE A 31 -11.57 8.74 -0.79
CA PHE A 31 -11.37 10.18 -0.80
C PHE A 31 -12.13 10.81 -1.98
N SER A 32 -13.17 11.57 -1.66
CA SER A 32 -14.00 12.26 -2.67
C SER A 32 -13.23 13.37 -3.38
N TYR A 33 -13.61 13.66 -4.64
CA TYR A 33 -13.08 14.77 -5.45
C TYR A 33 -13.06 16.11 -4.72
N THR A 34 -13.98 16.35 -3.79
CA THR A 34 -14.08 17.61 -3.02
C THR A 34 -12.88 17.85 -2.10
N ASN A 35 -12.09 16.82 -1.79
CA ASN A 35 -10.87 16.95 -0.99
C ASN A 35 -9.66 17.44 -1.80
N PHE A 36 -9.74 17.38 -3.13
CA PHE A 36 -8.63 17.67 -4.01
C PHE A 36 -8.71 19.09 -4.56
N THR A 37 -7.60 19.81 -4.49
CA THR A 37 -7.48 21.17 -5.02
C THR A 37 -6.44 21.20 -6.14
N ALA A 38 -6.68 22.03 -7.16
CA ALA A 38 -5.73 22.26 -8.25
C ALA A 38 -4.35 22.69 -7.73
N SER A 39 -3.29 22.19 -8.37
CA SER A 39 -1.88 22.52 -8.07
C SER A 39 -1.49 22.32 -6.61
N SER A 40 -2.08 21.32 -5.95
CA SER A 40 -1.84 21.04 -4.54
C SER A 40 -1.63 19.55 -4.29
N THR A 41 -1.10 19.25 -3.10
CA THR A 41 -0.95 17.87 -2.63
C THR A 41 -2.00 17.60 -1.56
N TYR A 42 -2.85 16.59 -1.81
CA TYR A 42 -3.76 16.08 -0.80
C TYR A 42 -3.06 15.01 0.06
N LYS A 43 -3.22 15.08 1.38
CA LYS A 43 -2.63 14.10 2.31
C LYS A 43 -3.71 13.19 2.89
N ALA A 44 -3.73 11.94 2.44
CA ALA A 44 -4.56 10.88 3.01
C ALA A 44 -3.83 10.20 4.17
N ILE A 45 -4.32 10.39 5.39
CA ILE A 45 -3.74 9.79 6.60
C ILE A 45 -4.64 8.65 7.07
N MET A 46 -4.13 7.42 7.04
CA MET A 46 -4.84 6.22 7.48
C MET A 46 -4.07 5.58 8.62
N SER A 47 -4.56 5.76 9.85
CA SER A 47 -3.89 5.35 11.08
C SER A 47 -4.47 4.05 11.63
N GLY A 48 -3.63 3.09 12.00
CA GLY A 48 -4.02 1.82 12.61
C GLY A 48 -4.78 0.87 11.68
N VAL A 49 -4.65 1.04 10.37
CA VAL A 49 -5.36 0.25 9.34
C VAL A 49 -4.55 -0.94 8.83
N LEU A 50 -3.26 -1.03 9.14
CA LEU A 50 -2.36 -2.08 8.66
C LEU A 50 -2.01 -3.06 9.80
N HIS A 51 -1.76 -4.32 9.45
CA HIS A 51 -1.36 -5.32 10.43
C HIS A 51 0.16 -5.31 10.64
N ARG A 52 0.62 -5.02 11.85
CA ARG A 52 2.06 -4.95 12.19
C ARG A 52 2.87 -6.22 11.91
N ASN A 53 2.19 -7.37 11.89
CA ASN A 53 2.76 -8.69 11.64
C ASN A 53 2.65 -9.14 10.17
N ALA A 54 2.12 -8.31 9.26
CA ALA A 54 2.16 -8.61 7.83
C ALA A 54 3.63 -8.64 7.35
N ALA A 55 4.00 -9.72 6.67
CA ALA A 55 5.35 -9.94 6.15
C ALA A 55 5.62 -9.15 4.86
N ALA A 56 4.57 -8.91 4.07
CA ALA A 56 4.63 -8.14 2.83
C ALA A 56 3.29 -7.42 2.61
N ARG A 57 3.32 -6.34 1.83
CA ARG A 57 2.15 -5.50 1.54
C ARG A 57 2.15 -5.02 0.09
N SER A 58 0.95 -4.86 -0.46
CA SER A 58 0.72 -4.14 -1.71
C SER A 58 -0.31 -3.06 -1.49
N PHE A 59 0.00 -1.83 -1.84
CA PHE A 59 -0.99 -0.75 -1.94
C PHE A 59 -1.53 -0.69 -3.35
N ILE A 60 -2.84 -0.50 -3.49
CA ILE A 60 -3.51 -0.30 -4.77
C ILE A 60 -4.26 1.03 -4.69
N ILE A 61 -3.96 1.92 -5.62
CA ILE A 61 -4.63 3.21 -5.77
C ILE A 61 -5.55 3.10 -6.98
N ALA A 62 -6.86 3.18 -6.76
CA ALA A 62 -7.85 3.27 -7.82
C ALA A 62 -8.31 4.73 -7.92
N ASN A 63 -8.00 5.38 -9.03
CA ASN A 63 -8.40 6.76 -9.29
C ASN A 63 -9.61 6.77 -10.23
N THR A 64 -10.79 7.09 -9.71
CA THR A 64 -12.01 7.32 -10.52
C THR A 64 -12.31 8.81 -10.71
N LEU A 65 -11.41 9.68 -10.28
CA LEU A 65 -11.51 11.11 -10.57
C LEU A 65 -11.47 11.32 -12.08
N ASN A 66 -12.12 12.39 -12.54
CA ASN A 66 -11.99 12.85 -13.91
C ASN A 66 -10.63 13.51 -14.21
N GLU A 67 -9.77 13.69 -13.21
CA GLU A 67 -8.41 14.22 -13.32
C GLU A 67 -7.36 13.18 -12.89
N ALA A 68 -6.15 13.31 -13.41
CA ALA A 68 -5.02 12.45 -13.02
C ALA A 68 -4.40 12.90 -11.69
N LEU A 69 -3.93 11.93 -10.90
CA LEU A 69 -2.94 12.16 -9.85
C LEU A 69 -1.58 12.29 -10.53
N THR A 70 -0.84 13.36 -10.26
CA THR A 70 0.45 13.64 -10.91
C THR A 70 1.64 13.07 -10.15
N SER A 71 1.45 12.74 -8.87
CA SER A 71 2.46 12.09 -8.04
C SER A 71 1.82 11.36 -6.87
N LEU A 72 2.54 10.35 -6.38
CA LEU A 72 2.18 9.60 -5.18
C LEU A 72 3.41 9.40 -4.30
N ASP A 73 3.32 9.84 -3.05
CA ASP A 73 4.32 9.53 -2.02
C ASP A 73 3.68 8.77 -0.87
N PHE A 74 4.32 7.68 -0.44
CA PHE A 74 3.84 6.82 0.64
C PHE A 74 4.78 6.92 1.84
N TYR A 75 4.22 7.12 3.03
CA TYR A 75 4.95 7.17 4.29
C TYR A 75 4.34 6.18 5.27
N LEU A 76 5.03 5.08 5.54
CA LEU A 76 4.62 4.12 6.57
C LEU A 76 5.10 4.59 7.94
N PHE A 77 4.23 4.50 8.93
CA PHE A 77 4.55 4.88 10.31
C PHE A 77 3.85 3.98 11.33
N ASP A 78 4.36 4.01 12.57
CA ASP A 78 3.74 3.41 13.74
C ASP A 78 2.87 4.46 14.44
N SER A 79 1.56 4.22 14.56
CA SER A 79 0.60 5.14 15.17
C SER A 79 0.83 5.42 16.66
N THR A 80 1.58 4.56 17.34
CA THR A 80 1.98 4.75 18.75
C THR A 80 3.23 5.61 18.87
N LEU A 81 3.90 5.91 17.76
CA LEU A 81 5.02 6.85 17.65
C LEU A 81 4.58 8.10 16.89
N SER A 82 5.44 9.13 16.85
CA SER A 82 5.13 10.37 16.12
C SER A 82 4.92 10.09 14.62
N THR A 83 3.91 10.72 14.03
CA THR A 83 3.36 10.50 12.66
C THR A 83 4.38 10.72 11.51
N TYR A 84 5.53 11.33 11.80
CA TYR A 84 6.63 11.57 10.86
C TYR A 84 7.95 10.95 11.32
N SER A 85 7.90 10.16 12.39
CA SER A 85 9.07 9.54 12.97
C SER A 85 9.29 8.18 12.32
N ASN A 86 10.17 8.18 11.31
CA ASN A 86 10.69 6.97 10.67
C ASN A 86 11.77 6.27 11.53
N THR A 87 11.83 6.48 12.85
CA THR A 87 12.77 5.72 13.68
C THR A 87 12.48 4.21 13.68
N GLY A 88 11.31 3.79 13.19
CA GLY A 88 10.96 2.39 12.92
C GLY A 88 11.35 1.85 11.54
N GLY A 89 11.92 2.65 10.64
CA GLY A 89 12.49 2.17 9.36
C GLY A 89 11.54 2.01 8.16
N GLY A 90 10.35 2.63 8.15
CA GLY A 90 9.50 2.72 6.96
C GLY A 90 10.16 3.55 5.84
N GLN A 91 10.51 2.94 4.72
CA GLN A 91 11.02 3.68 3.57
C GLN A 91 9.86 4.37 2.82
N ASN A 92 10.13 5.55 2.26
CA ASN A 92 9.15 6.24 1.43
C ASN A 92 9.18 5.67 0.01
N LEU A 93 8.02 5.44 -0.59
CA LEU A 93 7.90 5.17 -2.02
C LEU A 93 7.40 6.44 -2.70
N SER A 94 8.10 6.87 -3.75
CA SER A 94 7.74 8.03 -4.55
C SER A 94 7.53 7.62 -6.01
N ASP A 95 6.36 7.94 -6.56
CA ASP A 95 6.02 7.77 -7.96
C ASP A 95 5.69 9.14 -8.57
N THR A 96 6.57 9.60 -9.46
CA THR A 96 6.44 10.90 -10.15
C THR A 96 5.56 10.84 -11.40
N ASN A 97 5.10 9.65 -11.81
CA ASN A 97 4.19 9.49 -12.94
C ASN A 97 2.71 9.47 -12.48
N GLY A 98 2.47 9.18 -11.21
CA GLY A 98 1.17 9.21 -10.57
C GLY A 98 0.17 8.19 -11.15
N VAL A 99 -1.12 8.54 -11.18
CA VAL A 99 -2.20 7.66 -11.63
C VAL A 99 -3.09 8.42 -12.61
N ALA A 100 -3.24 7.87 -13.81
CA ALA A 100 -4.11 8.44 -14.84
C ALA A 100 -5.57 8.60 -14.34
N SER A 101 -6.32 9.50 -14.99
CA SER A 101 -7.77 9.64 -14.81
C SER A 101 -8.46 8.30 -15.13
N ASN A 102 -9.36 7.84 -14.26
CA ASN A 102 -10.00 6.52 -14.34
C ASN A 102 -8.99 5.34 -14.39
N GLY A 103 -7.79 5.54 -13.83
CA GLY A 103 -6.70 4.56 -13.82
C GLY A 103 -6.52 3.86 -12.48
N TYR A 104 -5.55 2.94 -12.44
CA TYR A 104 -5.09 2.32 -11.21
C TYR A 104 -3.57 2.19 -11.19
N ALA A 105 -2.99 2.15 -10.00
CA ALA A 105 -1.58 1.84 -9.78
C ALA A 105 -1.43 0.87 -8.60
N GLN A 106 -0.40 0.03 -8.66
CA GLN A 106 -0.11 -0.96 -7.63
C GLN A 106 1.36 -0.86 -7.20
N TYR A 107 1.58 -0.84 -5.88
CA TYR A 107 2.88 -0.67 -5.25
C TYR A 107 3.13 -1.82 -4.28
N THR A 108 4.00 -2.77 -4.65
CA THR A 108 4.34 -3.96 -3.86
C THR A 108 5.64 -3.79 -3.08
N SER A 109 5.65 -4.32 -1.85
CA SER A 109 6.79 -4.28 -0.92
C SER A 109 8.06 -4.94 -1.46
N GLU A 110 7.93 -5.95 -2.33
CA GLU A 110 9.06 -6.74 -2.84
C GLU A 110 9.76 -6.11 -4.05
N ALA A 111 9.02 -5.43 -4.94
CA ALA A 111 9.61 -4.78 -6.12
C ALA A 111 10.40 -3.51 -5.77
N ALA A 112 10.09 -2.92 -4.61
CA ALA A 112 10.67 -1.67 -4.15
C ALA A 112 11.66 -1.87 -2.98
N GLY A 113 11.68 -3.02 -2.30
CA GLY A 113 12.50 -3.23 -1.10
C GLY A 113 12.09 -2.39 0.12
N ILE A 114 10.91 -1.76 0.07
CA ILE A 114 10.59 -0.52 0.80
C ILE A 114 9.50 -0.68 1.89
N LEU A 115 8.60 -1.69 1.82
CA LEU A 115 7.37 -1.71 2.64
C LEU A 115 7.29 -2.85 3.69
N ALA A 116 8.41 -3.52 3.97
CA ALA A 116 8.48 -4.61 4.94
C ALA A 116 9.08 -4.11 6.27
N PHE A 117 8.32 -3.39 7.09
CA PHE A 117 8.49 -3.39 8.55
C PHE A 117 7.27 -2.77 9.27
N HIS A 118 7.22 -2.94 10.60
CA HIS A 118 6.08 -2.89 11.55
C HIS A 118 5.15 -1.64 11.62
N GLY A 119 5.06 -0.82 10.58
CA GLY A 119 4.04 0.23 10.51
C GLY A 119 2.63 -0.35 10.56
N ASP A 120 1.76 0.28 11.35
CA ASP A 120 0.32 0.01 11.36
C ASP A 120 -0.48 1.09 10.61
N SER A 121 0.22 2.07 10.05
CA SER A 121 -0.36 3.28 9.50
C SER A 121 0.37 3.76 8.25
N VAL A 122 -0.34 4.50 7.40
CA VAL A 122 0.19 5.05 6.16
C VAL A 122 -0.31 6.48 5.91
N ILE A 123 0.58 7.36 5.47
CA ILE A 123 0.22 8.62 4.82
C ILE A 123 0.46 8.43 3.32
N ILE A 124 -0.51 8.83 2.51
CA ILE A 124 -0.38 8.90 1.06
C ILE A 124 -0.55 10.36 0.65
N GLU A 125 0.50 10.93 0.11
CA GLU A 125 0.47 12.26 -0.49
C GLU A 125 0.17 12.11 -1.98
N MET A 126 -0.91 12.75 -2.42
CA MET A 126 -1.44 12.69 -3.78
C MET A 126 -1.32 14.06 -4.42
N GLY A 127 -0.40 14.21 -5.37
CA GLY A 127 -0.26 15.45 -6.14
C GLY A 127 -1.37 15.58 -7.17
N MET A 128 -1.96 16.78 -7.26
CA MET A 128 -2.91 17.14 -8.30
C MET A 128 -2.26 18.05 -9.34
N GLY A 129 -2.68 17.87 -10.59
CA GLY A 129 -2.32 18.75 -11.69
C GLY A 129 -2.94 20.14 -11.58
N ALA A 130 -2.82 20.94 -12.64
CA ALA A 130 -3.31 22.31 -12.67
C ALA A 130 -4.84 22.46 -12.57
N THR A 131 -5.58 21.37 -12.74
CA THR A 131 -7.05 21.32 -12.69
C THR A 131 -7.52 20.51 -11.48
N ALA A 132 -8.55 21.01 -10.78
CA ALA A 132 -9.19 20.28 -9.69
C ALA A 132 -10.24 19.30 -10.27
N PRO A 133 -10.36 18.08 -9.72
CA PRO A 133 -11.40 17.15 -10.15
C PRO A 133 -12.78 17.68 -9.76
N THR A 134 -13.79 17.32 -10.54
CA THR A 134 -15.19 17.72 -10.31
C THR A 134 -16.11 16.54 -10.05
N THR A 135 -15.62 15.32 -10.26
CA THR A 135 -16.36 14.07 -10.05
C THR A 135 -15.41 12.94 -9.67
N GLY A 136 -15.96 11.87 -9.11
CA GLY A 136 -15.23 10.64 -8.80
C GLY A 136 -14.59 10.63 -7.42
N GLU A 137 -13.78 9.61 -7.18
CA GLU A 137 -13.09 9.37 -5.92
C GLU A 137 -11.78 8.62 -6.12
N VAL A 138 -10.87 8.74 -5.15
CA VAL A 138 -9.70 7.88 -5.03
C VAL A 138 -9.97 6.86 -3.93
N GLN A 139 -9.81 5.59 -4.26
CA GLN A 139 -9.91 4.49 -3.32
C GLN A 139 -8.53 3.88 -3.10
N VAL A 140 -8.20 3.62 -1.84
CA VAL A 140 -6.94 3.03 -1.43
C VAL A 140 -7.22 1.65 -0.85
N TYR A 141 -6.61 0.64 -1.46
CA TYR A 141 -6.67 -0.74 -0.99
C TYR A 141 -5.30 -1.21 -0.52
N VAL A 142 -5.31 -2.17 0.38
CA VAL A 142 -4.13 -2.91 0.79
C VAL A 142 -4.36 -4.42 0.63
N VAL A 143 -3.34 -5.11 0.15
CA VAL A 143 -3.22 -6.57 0.21
C VAL A 143 -2.06 -6.88 1.15
N GLU A 144 -2.32 -7.63 2.21
CA GLU A 144 -1.30 -8.04 3.16
C GLU A 144 -1.06 -9.55 3.08
N VAL A 145 0.21 -9.93 3.18
CA VAL A 145 0.66 -11.32 3.22
C VAL A 145 1.14 -11.62 4.63
N PHE A 146 0.62 -12.70 5.22
CA PHE A 146 1.00 -13.16 6.55
C PHE A 146 1.90 -14.40 6.45
N ARG A 147 2.77 -14.60 7.45
CA ARG A 147 3.59 -15.80 7.64
C ARG A 147 3.15 -16.53 8.90
#